data_AF-A0A9Q0YII9-F1
#
_entry.id   AF-A0A9Q0YII9-F1
#
_cell.length_a   1.000
_cell.length_b   1.000
_cell.length_c   1.000
_cell.angle_alpha   90.00
_cell.angle_beta   90.00
_cell.angle_gamma   90.00
#
_symmetry.space_group_name_H-M   'P 1'
#
loop_
_entity.id
_entity.type
_entity.pdbx_description
1 polymer ?
#
loop_
_entity_poly.entity_id
_entity_poly.type
_entity_poly.pdbx_seq_one_letter_code
_entity_poly.pdbx_strand_id
1 'polypeptide(L)'
;MKGLLSGDVRLTDEILETVFAEAESIINGRPLTKLSDDPEDPSPLTPNHVLLLRENPIFPMGIFDKINMSRWKHIQHCADVFWRKWVIMYLPQLQKRVKWVDKQRNLNVGDLVLIADE
;
A
#
# COMPACT_ATOMS: atom_id res chain seq x y z
N MET A 1 10.24 -10.30 13.65
CA MET A 1 9.00 -10.95 13.15
C MET A 1 8.01 -11.41 14.24
N LYS A 2 8.32 -11.33 15.54
CA LYS A 2 7.45 -11.83 16.64
C LYS A 2 6.19 -11.00 16.97
N GLY A 3 5.98 -9.84 16.34
CA GLY A 3 4.84 -8.95 16.63
C GLY A 3 3.67 -9.02 15.62
N LEU A 4 3.76 -9.84 14.57
CA LEU A 4 2.68 -10.00 13.59
C LEU A 4 1.76 -11.20 13.91
N LEU A 5 2.14 -12.03 14.89
CA LEU A 5 1.64 -13.40 15.07
C LEU A 5 0.93 -13.63 16.40
N SER A 6 0.52 -12.57 17.10
CA SER A 6 -0.13 -12.67 18.42
C SER A 6 -1.63 -12.96 18.26
N GLY A 7 -1.94 -14.14 17.73
CA GLY A 7 -3.28 -14.70 17.65
C GLY A 7 -3.17 -16.13 17.16
N ASP A 8 -3.85 -17.05 17.84
CA ASP A 8 -3.73 -18.52 17.73
C ASP A 8 -4.26 -19.12 16.40
N VAL A 9 -4.13 -18.38 15.29
CA VAL A 9 -4.48 -18.79 13.95
C VAL A 9 -3.19 -19.15 13.22
N ARG A 10 -3.06 -20.44 12.89
CA ARG A 10 -1.91 -20.96 12.14
C ARG A 10 -1.92 -20.33 10.74
N LEU A 11 -0.89 -19.57 10.42
CA LEU A 11 -0.58 -19.18 9.03
C LEU A 11 -0.33 -20.47 8.25
N THR A 12 -1.30 -20.86 7.43
CA THR A 12 -1.09 -21.88 6.42
C THR A 12 -0.40 -21.26 5.21
N ASP A 13 0.26 -22.07 4.39
CA ASP A 13 0.93 -21.62 3.18
C ASP A 13 -0.03 -20.85 2.26
N GLU A 14 -1.27 -21.32 2.11
CA GLU A 14 -2.29 -20.64 1.30
C GLU A 14 -2.68 -19.25 1.86
N ILE A 15 -2.76 -19.10 3.18
CA ILE A 15 -3.06 -17.80 3.80
C ILE A 15 -1.88 -16.86 3.57
N LEU A 16 -0.65 -17.35 3.77
CA LEU A 16 0.56 -16.58 3.59
C LEU A 16 0.74 -16.12 2.14
N GLU A 17 0.51 -17.00 1.18
CA GLU A 17 0.54 -16.68 -0.25
C GLU A 17 -0.45 -15.57 -0.60
N THR A 18 -1.68 -15.65 -0.07
CA THR A 18 -2.68 -14.61 -0.28
C THR A 18 -2.25 -13.27 0.34
N VAL A 19 -1.68 -13.30 1.55
CA VAL A 19 -1.16 -12.09 2.22
C VAL A 19 -0.03 -11.44 1.40
N PHE A 20 0.84 -12.23 0.76
CA PHE A 20 1.89 -11.67 -0.09
C PHE A 20 1.35 -11.10 -1.40
N ALA A 21 0.34 -11.71 -2.01
CA ALA A 21 -0.33 -11.14 -3.17
C ALA A 21 -1.00 -9.79 -2.83
N GLU A 22 -1.63 -9.68 -1.66
CA GLU A 22 -2.18 -8.41 -1.15
C GLU A 22 -1.06 -7.37 -0.91
N ALA A 23 0.05 -7.78 -0.31
CA ALA A 23 1.20 -6.90 -0.08
C ALA A 23 1.80 -6.39 -1.40
N GLU A 24 1.93 -7.24 -2.41
CA GLU A 24 2.36 -6.86 -3.76
C GLU A 24 1.40 -5.85 -4.39
N SER A 25 0.10 -6.13 -4.32
CA SER A 25 -0.95 -5.24 -4.81
C SER A 25 -0.88 -3.86 -4.13
N ILE A 26 -0.67 -3.81 -2.82
CA ILE A 26 -0.50 -2.58 -2.04
C ILE A 26 0.74 -1.79 -2.51
N ILE A 27 1.90 -2.44 -2.65
CA ILE A 27 3.14 -1.78 -3.07
C ILE A 27 2.99 -1.19 -4.48
N ASN A 28 2.40 -1.97 -5.39
CA ASN A 28 2.28 -1.64 -6.81
C ASN A 28 1.06 -0.77 -7.12
N GLY A 29 0.10 -0.66 -6.20
CA GLY A 29 -1.05 0.24 -6.29
C GLY A 29 -0.72 1.67 -5.85
N ARG A 30 0.50 1.92 -5.35
CA ARG A 30 0.95 3.24 -4.90
C ARG A 30 0.97 4.25 -6.07
N PRO A 31 0.37 5.44 -5.92
CA PRO A 31 0.49 6.54 -6.88
C PRO A 31 1.95 6.95 -7.14
N LEU A 32 2.31 7.11 -8.40
CA LEU A 32 3.55 7.73 -8.89
C LEU A 32 3.34 9.21 -9.25
N THR A 33 2.11 9.59 -9.62
CA THR A 33 1.72 10.95 -9.95
C THR A 33 0.80 11.53 -8.87
N LYS A 34 0.56 12.84 -8.94
CA LYS A 34 -0.40 13.53 -8.08
C LYS A 34 -1.77 12.84 -8.16
N LEU A 35 -2.39 12.61 -7.02
CA LEU A 35 -3.82 12.30 -6.92
C LEU A 35 -4.58 13.61 -7.11
N SER A 36 -5.42 13.70 -8.14
CA SER A 36 -6.27 14.87 -8.35
C SER A 36 -7.54 14.78 -7.51
N ASP A 37 -8.04 15.94 -7.08
CA ASP A 37 -9.33 16.08 -6.41
C ASP A 37 -10.47 16.31 -7.43
N ASP A 38 -10.14 16.55 -8.71
CA ASP A 38 -11.11 16.72 -9.80
C ASP A 38 -11.52 15.33 -10.36
N PRO A 39 -12.81 14.98 -10.38
CA PRO A 39 -13.27 13.70 -10.92
C PRO A 39 -13.10 13.56 -12.44
N GLU A 40 -12.94 14.66 -13.18
CA GLU A 40 -12.70 14.64 -14.63
C GLU A 40 -11.22 14.39 -14.97
N ASP A 41 -10.32 14.55 -14.00
CA ASP A 41 -8.91 14.25 -14.17
C ASP A 41 -8.66 12.73 -14.19
N PRO A 42 -7.67 12.26 -14.97
CA PRO A 42 -7.34 10.85 -15.01
C PRO A 42 -6.82 10.36 -13.65
N SER A 43 -7.10 9.09 -13.34
CA SER A 43 -6.59 8.42 -12.15
C SER A 43 -5.05 8.48 -12.09
N PRO A 44 -4.44 8.51 -10.89
CA PRO A 44 -3.00 8.62 -10.79
C PRO A 44 -2.31 7.38 -11.40
N LEU A 45 -1.18 7.60 -12.07
CA LEU A 45 -0.38 6.51 -12.60
C LEU A 45 0.21 5.69 -11.44
N THR A 46 0.04 4.37 -11.47
CA THR A 46 0.60 3.44 -10.47
C THR A 46 1.58 2.47 -11.15
N PRO A 47 2.51 1.84 -10.41
CA PRO A 47 3.31 0.73 -10.97
C PRO A 47 2.44 -0.37 -11.60
N ASN A 48 1.28 -0.67 -11.01
CA ASN A 48 0.32 -1.63 -11.56
C ASN A 48 -0.11 -1.27 -12.99
N HIS A 49 -0.33 0.01 -13.31
CA HIS A 49 -0.68 0.42 -14.68
C HIS A 49 0.42 0.06 -15.68
N VAL A 50 1.69 0.12 -15.27
CA VAL A 50 2.83 -0.23 -16.12
C VAL A 50 3.01 -1.75 -16.20
N LEU A 51 2.93 -2.44 -15.06
CA LEU A 51 3.16 -3.89 -14.98
C LEU A 51 2.02 -4.70 -15.62
N LEU A 52 0.78 -4.26 -15.44
CA LEU A 52 -0.42 -4.95 -15.95
C LEU A 52 -0.85 -4.42 -17.32
N LEU A 53 -0.33 -3.25 -17.75
CA LEU A 53 -0.74 -2.54 -18.96
C LEU A 53 -2.24 -2.22 -19.02
N ARG A 54 -2.90 -2.17 -17.87
CA ARG A 54 -4.32 -1.86 -17.68
C ARG A 54 -4.55 -1.25 -16.31
N GLU A 55 -5.72 -0.65 -16.13
CA GLU A 55 -6.20 -0.25 -14.81
C GLU A 55 -6.32 -1.48 -13.89
N ASN A 56 -6.00 -1.31 -12.60
CA ASN A 56 -6.18 -2.35 -11.60
C ASN A 56 -7.44 -2.06 -10.77
N PRO A 57 -8.63 -2.53 -11.19
CA PRO A 57 -9.87 -2.26 -10.47
C PRO A 57 -9.85 -2.95 -9.11
N ILE A 58 -10.26 -2.21 -8.09
CA ILE A 58 -10.53 -2.77 -6.76
C ILE A 58 -11.82 -3.58 -6.89
N PHE A 59 -11.74 -4.90 -6.72
CA PHE A 59 -12.92 -5.75 -6.73
C PHE A 59 -13.66 -5.63 -5.40
N PRO A 60 -14.99 -5.41 -5.42
CA PRO A 60 -15.78 -5.44 -4.20
C PRO A 60 -15.72 -6.85 -3.59
N MET A 61 -15.85 -6.91 -2.25
CA MET A 61 -15.89 -8.19 -1.54
C MET A 61 -16.97 -9.12 -2.12
N GLY A 62 -16.58 -10.36 -2.43
CA GLY A 62 -17.50 -11.42 -2.83
C GLY A 62 -18.41 -11.88 -1.68
N ILE A 63 -19.41 -12.68 -2.00
CA ILE A 63 -20.26 -13.32 -0.99
C ILE A 63 -19.48 -14.46 -0.35
N PHE A 64 -19.29 -14.43 0.97
CA PHE A 64 -18.53 -15.42 1.71
C PHE A 64 -19.39 -16.14 2.77
N ASP A 65 -19.20 -17.45 2.90
CA ASP A 65 -19.69 -18.21 4.06
C ASP A 65 -18.90 -17.88 5.33
N LYS A 66 -19.45 -18.23 6.51
CA LYS A 66 -18.86 -17.88 7.83
C LYS A 66 -17.39 -18.25 7.99
N ILE A 67 -16.97 -19.41 7.46
CA ILE A 67 -15.56 -19.88 7.53
C ILE A 67 -14.66 -18.99 6.66
N ASN A 68 -15.09 -18.71 5.43
CA ASN A 68 -14.37 -17.85 4.49
C ASN A 68 -14.28 -16.41 5.00
N MET A 69 -15.30 -15.92 5.71
CA MET A 69 -15.27 -14.62 6.38
C MET A 69 -14.18 -14.54 7.46
N SER A 70 -13.98 -15.59 8.24
CA SER A 70 -12.93 -15.59 9.27
C SER A 70 -11.54 -15.58 8.65
N ARG A 71 -11.33 -16.38 7.60
CA ARG A 71 -10.07 -16.42 6.84
C ARG A 71 -9.78 -15.09 6.16
N TRP A 72 -10.76 -14.51 5.49
CA TRP A 72 -10.64 -13.21 4.83
C TRP A 72 -10.29 -12.11 5.83
N LYS A 73 -10.98 -12.03 6.98
CA LYS A 73 -10.67 -11.06 8.04
C LYS A 73 -9.23 -11.20 8.54
N HIS A 74 -8.72 -12.42 8.62
CA HIS A 74 -7.34 -12.66 9.05
C HIS A 74 -6.32 -12.18 8.00
N ILE A 75 -6.57 -12.47 6.71
CA ILE A 75 -5.73 -11.97 5.60
C ILE A 75 -5.71 -10.45 5.59
N GLN A 76 -6.87 -9.81 5.70
CA GLN A 76 -6.98 -8.34 5.74
C GLN A 76 -6.26 -7.75 6.95
N HIS A 77 -6.38 -8.36 8.13
CA HIS A 77 -5.62 -7.92 9.30
C HIS A 77 -4.10 -7.96 9.05
N CYS A 78 -3.60 -9.03 8.42
CA CYS A 78 -2.19 -9.12 8.05
C CYS A 78 -1.79 -8.06 7.02
N ALA A 79 -2.62 -7.83 5.99
CA ALA A 79 -2.42 -6.81 4.98
C ALA A 79 -2.42 -5.38 5.58
N ASP A 80 -3.31 -5.09 6.52
CA ASP A 80 -3.38 -3.81 7.24
C ASP A 80 -2.11 -3.58 8.07
N VAL A 81 -1.65 -4.60 8.80
CA VAL A 81 -0.41 -4.47 9.58
C VAL A 81 0.79 -4.32 8.66
N PHE A 82 0.81 -5.01 7.52
CA PHE A 82 1.82 -4.82 6.49
C PHE A 82 1.79 -3.38 5.97
N TRP A 83 0.62 -2.87 5.53
CA TRP A 83 0.44 -1.51 5.02
C TRP A 83 0.95 -0.46 6.00
N ARG A 84 0.53 -0.53 7.26
CA ARG A 84 0.97 0.41 8.29
C ARG A 84 2.49 0.39 8.46
N LYS A 85 3.10 -0.80 8.53
CA LYS A 85 4.56 -0.91 8.64
C LYS A 85 5.27 -0.42 7.38
N TRP A 86 4.72 -0.70 6.20
CA TRP A 86 5.27 -0.26 4.93
C TRP A 86 5.31 1.27 4.85
N VAL A 87 4.20 1.94 5.16
CA VAL A 87 4.08 3.41 5.13
C VAL A 87 5.00 4.07 6.14
N ILE A 88 5.10 3.55 7.37
CA ILE A 88 5.88 4.20 8.43
C ILE A 88 7.38 3.87 8.30
N MET A 89 7.73 2.61 7.99
CA MET A 89 9.11 2.15 8.07
C MET A 89 9.86 2.19 6.73
N TYR A 90 9.19 1.87 5.62
CA TYR A 90 9.87 1.64 4.35
C TYR A 90 9.67 2.77 3.34
N LEU A 91 8.44 3.25 3.17
CA LEU A 91 8.12 4.31 2.22
C LEU A 91 8.99 5.57 2.40
N PRO A 92 9.32 6.05 3.62
CA PRO A 92 10.19 7.21 3.80
C PRO A 92 11.63 6.93 3.36
N GLN A 93 12.09 5.67 3.42
CA GLN A 93 13.42 5.28 2.96
C GLN A 93 13.56 5.35 1.43
N LEU A 94 12.45 5.21 0.69
CA LEU A 94 12.44 5.41 -0.76
C LEU A 94 12.67 6.89 -1.13
N GLN A 95 12.36 7.82 -0.24
CA GLN A 95 12.61 9.25 -0.39
C GLN A 95 13.92 9.69 0.28
N LYS A 96 14.97 8.86 0.20
CA LYS A 96 16.25 9.11 0.88
C LYS A 96 16.78 10.51 0.56
N ARG A 97 16.75 11.40 1.55
CA ARG A 97 17.23 12.78 1.41
C ARG A 97 18.74 12.75 1.27
N VAL A 98 19.24 13.20 0.12
CA VAL A 98 20.66 13.53 -0.02
C VAL A 98 20.94 14.77 0.83
N LYS A 99 22.08 14.80 1.52
CA LYS A 99 22.53 16.02 2.21
C LYS A 99 22.56 17.14 1.17
N TRP A 100 21.95 18.29 1.48
CA TRP A 100 21.95 19.43 0.56
C TRP A 100 23.40 19.82 0.26
N VAL A 101 23.88 19.46 -0.94
CA VAL A 101 25.21 19.86 -1.43
C VAL A 101 25.11 21.25 -2.08
N ASP A 102 23.97 21.51 -2.73
CA ASP A 102 23.66 22.76 -3.42
C ASP A 102 22.49 23.49 -2.75
N LYS A 103 22.43 24.82 -2.92
CA LYS A 103 21.25 25.62 -2.53
C LYS A 103 20.03 25.12 -3.31
N GLN A 104 19.03 24.64 -2.59
CA GLN A 104 17.74 24.23 -3.13
C GLN A 104 16.66 25.20 -2.67
N ARG A 105 15.58 25.31 -3.46
CA ARG A 105 14.48 26.21 -3.11
C ARG A 105 13.75 25.70 -1.86
N ASN A 106 13.22 26.63 -1.07
CA ASN A 106 12.32 26.29 0.03
C ASN A 106 10.99 25.73 -0.52
N LEU A 107 10.29 24.98 0.34
CA LEU A 107 8.92 24.54 0.09
C LEU A 107 7.99 25.75 0.00
N ASN A 108 7.11 25.73 -0.99
CA ASN A 108 6.13 26.78 -1.26
C ASN A 108 4.72 26.18 -1.31
N VAL A 109 3.71 27.04 -1.10
CA VAL A 109 2.31 26.65 -1.29
C VAL A 109 2.11 26.16 -2.72
N GLY A 110 1.46 25.00 -2.87
CA GLY A 110 1.26 24.33 -4.15
C GLY A 110 2.25 23.20 -4.45
N ASP A 111 3.30 23.04 -3.63
CA ASP A 111 4.21 21.89 -3.76
C ASP A 111 3.54 20.58 -3.35
N LEU A 112 3.71 19.54 -4.18
CA LEU A 112 3.29 18.19 -3.84
C LEU A 112 4.26 17.59 -2.82
N VAL A 113 3.74 17.20 -1.66
CA VAL A 113 4.51 16.61 -0.57
C VAL A 113 3.93 15.26 -0.17
N LEU A 114 4.79 14.36 0.31
CA LEU A 114 4.36 13.12 0.94
C LEU A 114 4.21 13.37 2.44
N ILE A 115 3.02 13.14 2.97
CA ILE A 115 2.76 13.21 4.41
C ILE A 115 3.17 11.86 5.00
N ALA A 116 4.14 11.90 5.91
CA ALA A 116 4.45 10.77 6.79
C ALA A 116 3.82 11.09 8.15
N ASP A 117 2.69 10.46 8.45
CA ASP A 117 2.03 10.50 9.76
C ASP A 117 2.39 9.24 10.56
N GLU A 118 2.38 9.34 11.90
CA GLU A 118 2.71 8.24 12.83
C GLU A 118 1.55 7.25 13.06
#